data_AF-A0A8K0D4L3-F1
#
_entry.id   AF-A0A8K0D4L3-F1
#
_cell.length_a   1.000
_cell.length_b   1.000
_cell.length_c   1.000
_cell.angle_alpha   90.00
_cell.angle_beta   90.00
_cell.angle_gamma   90.00
#
_symmetry.space_group_name_H-M   'P 1'
#
loop_
_entity.id
_entity.type
_entity.pdbx_description
1 polymer ?
#
loop_
_entity_poly.entity_id
_entity_poly.type
_entity_poly.pdbx_seq_one_letter_code
_entity_poly.pdbx_strand_id
1 'polypeptide(L)'
;IYPVYSAYTTSGENKPLIVILSNTTLYITGFKPNNSYCNHFVLPYTELNTVLIGPNAQTMHISNYDNDMQCIITTGSENVTNELIGQMEMAMRRDINKPRLLAVKQLNMRDMANLRRIICKQTSITKDEEYFHYSIVNIQDYNSDACETPLGPSKEGPLMFKTSENDTRWETAYFILKAGILYMLSSPSQRLPMRVLPLINGACQGARRVYNCTRPHTFQVQVGTITLHLAAPDEYVASEWLQALVHAASKTYNHREKMPAQSCSLLMTSEHILTVREAFPCTLSSSLALREQHQPIKGAQALSCAAISDITAFRLPCAEQSWCILEFACREVHESSGDWILYFATNAELEKFISTLEMLWAYHNEQDDCFPISTIPETDSLSRKCVDTYNMIQNTWLSLQMNLKSF
;
A
#
# COMPACT_ATOMS: atom_id res chain seq x y z
N ILE A 1 7.74 11.96 23.84
CA ILE A 1 8.09 10.85 22.94
C ILE A 1 6.91 10.69 21.98
N TYR A 2 7.14 10.64 20.68
CA TYR A 2 6.07 10.63 19.67
C TYR A 2 6.26 9.47 18.69
N PRO A 3 5.26 8.59 18.51
CA PRO A 3 5.30 7.57 17.45
C PRO A 3 5.07 8.23 16.08
N VAL A 4 5.96 7.98 15.13
CA VAL A 4 5.89 8.57 13.78
C VAL A 4 6.46 7.60 12.75
N TYR A 5 5.93 7.56 11.54
CA TYR A 5 6.51 6.73 10.49
C TYR A 5 7.61 7.47 9.70
N SER A 6 8.52 6.71 9.11
CA SER A 6 9.35 7.24 8.02
C SER A 6 8.47 7.61 6.83
N ALA A 7 9.00 8.46 5.93
CA ALA A 7 8.46 8.53 4.57
C ALA A 7 8.37 7.12 3.94
N TYR A 8 7.27 6.84 3.23
CA TYR A 8 7.05 5.56 2.58
C TYR A 8 7.91 5.39 1.31
N THR A 9 8.20 4.15 0.91
CA THR A 9 8.90 3.81 -0.34
C THR A 9 7.97 3.87 -1.56
N THR A 10 8.52 3.64 -2.76
CA THR A 10 7.74 3.37 -3.98
C THR A 10 6.75 2.20 -3.83
N SER A 11 7.07 1.21 -3.00
CA SER A 11 6.18 0.08 -2.71
C SER A 11 5.16 0.37 -1.61
N GLY A 12 5.15 1.59 -1.04
CA GLY A 12 4.27 1.97 0.07
C GLY A 12 4.70 1.38 1.41
N GLU A 13 5.93 0.90 1.53
CA GLU A 13 6.50 0.43 2.80
C GLU A 13 6.99 1.65 3.59
N ASN A 14 6.53 1.82 4.83
CA ASN A 14 7.09 2.78 5.78
C ASN A 14 7.68 2.05 6.99
N LYS A 15 8.61 2.69 7.69
CA LYS A 15 9.25 2.13 8.88
C LYS A 15 8.70 2.83 10.12
N PRO A 16 8.36 2.08 11.19
CA PRO A 16 7.99 2.71 12.44
C PRO A 16 9.23 3.36 13.11
N LEU A 17 9.13 4.64 13.45
CA LEU A 17 10.13 5.45 14.15
C LEU A 17 9.54 6.12 15.41
N ILE A 18 10.42 6.55 16.30
CA ILE A 18 10.06 7.27 17.52
C ILE A 18 10.84 8.56 17.57
N VAL A 19 10.13 9.68 17.73
CA VAL A 19 10.73 10.98 17.98
C VAL A 19 10.88 11.19 19.49
N ILE A 20 12.10 11.46 19.92
CA ILE A 20 12.47 11.76 21.30
C ILE A 20 13.05 13.16 21.33
N LEU A 21 12.36 14.05 22.02
CA LEU A 21 12.82 15.41 22.28
C LEU A 21 13.56 15.41 23.62
N SER A 22 14.87 15.64 23.59
CA SER A 22 15.64 15.93 24.81
C SER A 22 15.63 17.45 25.09
N ASN A 23 16.36 17.87 26.12
CA ASN A 23 16.58 19.28 26.43
C ASN A 23 17.54 20.00 25.45
N THR A 24 18.26 19.27 24.60
CA THR A 24 19.33 19.82 23.74
C THR A 24 19.34 19.25 22.31
N THR A 25 18.64 18.14 22.07
CA THR A 25 18.78 17.38 20.83
C THR A 25 17.48 16.67 20.47
N LEU A 26 17.18 16.69 19.18
CA LEU A 26 16.14 15.88 18.55
C LEU A 26 16.73 14.52 18.15
N TYR A 27 16.08 13.44 18.59
CA TYR A 27 16.40 12.09 18.15
C TYR A 27 15.21 11.48 17.43
N ILE A 28 15.47 10.84 16.30
CA ILE A 28 14.53 9.98 15.60
C ILE A 28 15.13 8.59 15.63
N THR A 29 14.46 7.67 16.31
CA THR A 29 14.97 6.34 16.62
C THR A 29 14.11 5.30 15.93
N GLY A 30 14.74 4.40 15.20
CA GLY A 30 14.10 3.22 14.63
C GLY A 30 14.42 1.97 15.44
N PHE A 31 13.84 0.85 15.01
CA PHE A 31 14.05 -0.46 15.61
C PHE A 31 14.77 -1.38 14.64
N LYS A 32 15.74 -2.15 15.15
CA LYS A 32 16.44 -3.18 14.39
C LYS A 32 15.77 -4.55 14.61
N PRO A 33 15.89 -5.48 13.65
CA PRO A 33 15.36 -6.83 13.76
C PRO A 33 15.85 -7.62 14.99
N ASN A 34 16.96 -7.20 15.60
CA ASN A 34 17.51 -7.80 16.82
C ASN A 34 16.92 -7.23 18.12
N ASN A 35 15.77 -6.57 18.05
CA ASN A 35 15.12 -5.87 19.16
C ASN A 35 15.95 -4.76 19.83
N SER A 36 16.88 -4.14 19.10
CA SER A 36 17.64 -2.99 19.60
C SER A 36 17.20 -1.69 18.94
N TYR A 37 17.25 -0.60 19.72
CA TYR A 37 17.04 0.74 19.20
C TYR A 37 18.24 1.21 18.39
N CYS A 38 17.99 1.95 17.32
CA CYS A 38 19.03 2.64 16.60
C CYS A 38 18.61 4.06 16.22
N ASN A 39 19.50 5.01 16.43
CA ASN A 39 19.28 6.38 15.99
C ASN A 39 19.28 6.41 14.45
N HIS A 40 18.14 6.81 13.89
CA HIS A 40 17.95 7.01 12.45
C HIS A 40 18.37 8.43 12.05
N PHE A 41 18.05 9.41 12.89
CA PHE A 41 18.43 10.81 12.72
C PHE A 41 18.68 11.45 14.08
N VAL A 42 19.74 12.24 14.19
CA VAL A 42 20.10 12.97 15.42
C VAL A 42 20.47 14.37 14.99
N LEU A 43 19.81 15.37 15.57
CA LEU A 43 20.06 16.76 15.24
C LEU A 43 20.01 17.62 16.50
N PRO A 44 21.16 18.19 16.93
CA PRO A 44 21.18 19.16 18.02
C PRO A 44 20.31 20.37 17.69
N TYR A 45 19.65 20.95 18.69
CA TYR A 45 18.82 22.13 18.48
C TYR A 45 19.62 23.35 17.99
N THR A 46 20.92 23.40 18.28
CA THR A 46 21.85 24.43 17.78
C THR A 46 22.08 24.37 16.27
N GLU A 47 21.89 23.20 15.66
CA GLU A 47 22.07 22.98 14.22
C GLU A 47 20.74 22.96 13.47
N LEU A 48 19.62 22.80 14.19
CA LEU A 48 18.28 22.85 13.62
C LEU A 48 17.99 24.24 13.04
N ASN A 49 17.61 24.26 11.76
CA ASN A 49 17.34 25.49 11.03
C ASN A 49 15.85 25.60 10.69
N THR A 50 15.38 24.69 9.83
CA THR A 50 14.04 24.78 9.24
C THR A 50 13.26 23.49 9.43
N VAL A 51 11.99 23.68 9.77
CA VAL A 51 10.97 22.63 9.81
C VAL A 51 9.88 22.99 8.81
N LEU A 52 9.72 22.15 7.79
CA LEU A 52 8.61 22.27 6.84
C LEU A 52 7.50 21.32 7.26
N ILE A 53 6.32 21.86 7.52
CA ILE A 53 5.12 21.08 7.79
C ILE A 53 4.41 20.86 6.46
N GLY A 54 4.10 19.62 6.12
CA GLY A 54 3.33 19.30 4.91
C GLY A 54 1.87 19.74 4.99
N PRO A 55 1.12 19.62 3.88
CA PRO A 55 -0.30 19.92 3.86
C PRO A 55 -1.06 19.12 4.92
N ASN A 56 -2.10 19.73 5.50
CA ASN A 56 -2.88 19.19 6.62
C ASN A 56 -2.03 18.66 7.79
N ALA A 57 -0.80 19.17 7.93
CA ALA A 57 0.16 18.76 8.94
C ALA A 57 0.37 17.24 9.05
N GLN A 58 0.32 16.53 7.92
CA GLN A 58 0.47 15.07 7.91
C GLN A 58 1.95 14.62 7.92
N THR A 59 2.84 15.51 7.47
CA THR A 59 4.27 15.23 7.33
C THR A 59 5.11 16.37 7.92
N MET A 60 6.32 16.03 8.33
CA MET A 60 7.28 16.97 8.90
C MET A 60 8.65 16.71 8.29
N HIS A 61 9.22 17.72 7.66
CA HIS A 61 10.57 17.71 7.10
C HIS A 61 11.49 18.59 7.94
N ILE A 62 12.53 17.97 8.50
CA ILE A 62 13.48 18.58 9.42
C ILE A 62 14.82 18.71 8.72
N SER A 63 15.45 19.89 8.83
CA SER A 63 16.72 20.20 8.17
C SER A 63 17.63 21.08 9.03
N ASN A 64 18.94 20.89 8.86
CA ASN A 64 19.96 21.76 9.45
C ASN A 64 20.27 22.98 8.56
N TYR A 65 21.18 23.85 9.00
CA TYR A 65 21.55 25.07 8.26
C TYR A 65 22.17 24.80 6.88
N ASP A 66 23.01 23.78 6.79
CA ASP A 66 23.75 23.45 5.57
C ASP A 66 22.94 22.56 4.60
N ASN A 67 21.73 22.13 5.01
CA ASN A 67 20.86 21.22 4.27
C ASN A 67 21.49 19.86 3.90
N ASP A 68 22.59 19.48 4.53
CA ASP A 68 23.24 18.18 4.36
C ASP A 68 22.65 17.10 5.30
N MET A 69 21.96 17.53 6.37
CA MET A 69 21.22 16.66 7.29
C MET A 69 19.72 16.93 7.18
N GLN A 70 19.00 16.02 6.53
CA GLN A 70 17.56 16.12 6.30
C GLN A 70 16.83 14.83 6.68
N CYS A 71 15.63 14.97 7.25
CA CYS A 71 14.76 13.83 7.57
C CYS A 71 13.29 14.19 7.36
N ILE A 72 12.56 13.29 6.72
CA ILE A 72 11.10 13.40 6.53
C ILE A 72 10.42 12.28 7.30
N ILE A 73 9.49 12.67 8.16
CA ILE A 73 8.63 11.77 8.93
C ILE A 73 7.16 12.06 8.62
N THR A 74 6.32 11.07 8.82
CA THR A 74 4.87 11.18 8.66
C THR A 74 4.20 10.86 9.99
N THR A 75 3.40 11.78 10.50
CA THR A 75 2.56 11.55 11.68
C THR A 75 1.18 11.03 11.29
N GLY A 76 0.73 11.35 10.07
CA GLY A 76 -0.63 11.07 9.60
C GLY A 76 -1.72 11.76 10.43
N SER A 77 -1.36 12.71 11.30
CA SER A 77 -2.27 13.35 12.24
C SER A 77 -1.85 14.80 12.50
N GLU A 78 -2.73 15.74 12.19
CA GLU A 78 -2.49 17.17 12.41
C GLU A 78 -2.21 17.46 13.89
N ASN A 79 -2.98 16.83 14.79
CA ASN A 79 -2.87 17.06 16.22
C ASN A 79 -1.48 16.64 16.74
N VAL A 80 -1.01 15.46 16.35
CA VAL A 80 0.31 14.95 16.75
C VAL A 80 1.43 15.85 16.22
N THR A 81 1.33 16.31 14.97
CA THR A 81 2.33 17.21 14.39
C THR A 81 2.39 18.55 15.12
N ASN A 82 1.24 19.17 15.36
CA ASN A 82 1.16 20.46 16.05
C ASN A 82 1.67 20.35 17.49
N GLU A 83 1.33 19.27 18.20
CA GLU A 83 1.84 19.02 19.55
C GLU A 83 3.36 18.80 19.54
N LEU A 84 3.88 17.98 18.62
CA LEU A 84 5.31 17.71 18.48
C LEU A 84 6.10 19.01 18.26
N ILE A 85 5.61 19.89 17.38
CA ILE A 85 6.26 21.18 17.10
C ILE A 85 6.21 22.10 18.32
N GLY A 86 5.06 22.18 18.99
CA GLY A 86 4.92 22.94 20.23
C GLY A 86 5.91 22.47 21.30
N GLN A 87 6.01 21.16 21.52
CA GLN A 87 6.97 20.62 22.49
C GLN A 87 8.43 20.82 22.06
N MET A 88 8.73 20.72 20.77
CA MET A 88 10.07 20.97 20.25
C MET A 88 10.49 22.43 20.46
N GLU A 89 9.60 23.39 20.16
CA GLU A 89 9.86 24.81 20.45
C GLU A 89 10.10 25.05 21.94
N MET A 90 9.28 24.45 22.80
CA MET A 90 9.43 24.54 24.25
C MET A 90 10.75 23.94 24.74
N ALA A 91 11.20 22.83 24.15
CA ALA A 91 12.49 22.23 24.46
C ALA A 91 13.65 23.15 24.05
N MET A 92 13.60 23.74 22.86
CA MET A 92 14.62 24.70 22.39
C MET A 92 14.71 25.95 23.26
N ARG A 93 13.57 26.48 23.73
CA ARG A 93 13.55 27.63 24.65
C ARG A 93 14.19 27.32 26.00
N ARG A 94 14.20 26.04 26.41
CA ARG A 94 14.78 25.55 27.67
C ARG A 94 16.23 25.10 27.54
N ASP A 95 16.75 24.98 26.31
CA ASP A 95 18.12 24.59 26.06
C ASP A 95 19.09 25.62 26.63
N ILE A 96 20.09 25.14 27.37
CA ILE A 96 21.12 25.96 28.02
C ILE A 96 21.95 26.77 27.01
N ASN A 97 22.08 26.26 25.78
CA ASN A 97 22.83 26.90 24.71
C ASN A 97 22.04 28.00 24.00
N LYS A 98 20.76 28.19 24.35
CA LYS A 98 19.85 29.19 23.76
C LYS A 98 19.92 29.21 22.22
N PRO A 99 19.65 28.06 21.56
CA PRO A 99 19.66 27.98 20.10
C PRO A 99 18.67 28.97 19.50
N ARG A 100 18.92 29.36 18.25
CA ARG A 100 17.96 30.17 17.50
C ARG A 100 16.64 29.40 17.39
N LEU A 101 15.53 30.08 17.63
CA LEU A 101 14.21 29.46 17.50
C LEU A 101 13.98 28.98 16.06
N LEU A 102 13.30 27.86 15.98
CA LEU A 102 13.01 27.12 14.75
C LEU A 102 12.21 27.96 13.75
N ALA A 103 12.67 27.96 12.49
CA ALA A 103 11.91 28.50 11.39
C ALA A 103 10.90 27.44 10.91
N VAL A 104 9.63 27.63 11.26
CA VAL A 104 8.54 26.72 10.87
C VAL A 104 7.79 27.32 9.69
N LYS A 105 7.69 26.56 8.59
CA LYS A 105 6.84 26.92 7.45
C LYS A 105 5.84 25.81 7.18
N GLN A 106 4.56 26.15 7.21
CA GLN A 106 3.48 25.25 6.83
C GLN A 106 3.19 25.38 5.35
N LEU A 107 3.25 24.24 4.66
CA LEU A 107 2.90 24.10 3.26
C LEU A 107 1.40 23.84 3.14
N ASN A 108 0.81 24.40 2.11
CA ASN A 108 -0.58 24.16 1.74
C ASN A 108 -0.65 23.34 0.45
N MET A 109 -1.86 22.94 0.07
CA MET A 109 -2.09 22.14 -1.14
C MET A 109 -1.58 22.81 -2.43
N ARG A 110 -1.53 24.14 -2.49
CA ARG A 110 -1.04 24.88 -3.67
C ARG A 110 0.48 24.77 -3.83
N ASP A 111 1.21 24.49 -2.74
CA ASP A 111 2.65 24.23 -2.79
C ASP A 111 2.99 22.89 -3.47
N MET A 112 2.00 22.00 -3.66
CA MET A 112 2.16 20.69 -4.32
C MET A 112 2.17 20.77 -5.86
N ALA A 113 2.61 21.89 -6.45
CA ALA A 113 2.53 22.14 -7.89
C ALA A 113 3.28 21.08 -8.75
N ASN A 114 4.40 20.55 -8.25
CA ASN A 114 5.15 19.51 -8.94
C ASN A 114 4.40 18.18 -8.96
N LEU A 115 3.80 17.80 -7.84
CA LEU A 115 2.97 16.61 -7.75
C LEU A 115 1.75 16.73 -8.67
N ARG A 116 1.07 17.88 -8.64
CA ARG A 116 -0.08 18.16 -9.52
C ARG A 116 0.28 18.01 -11.00
N ARG A 117 1.42 18.56 -11.43
CA ARG A 117 1.90 18.42 -12.81
C ARG A 117 2.11 16.96 -13.22
N ILE A 118 2.53 16.10 -12.30
CA ILE A 118 2.75 14.68 -12.56
C ILE A 118 1.42 13.94 -12.60
N ILE A 119 0.53 14.19 -11.65
CA ILE A 119 -0.81 13.57 -11.56
C ILE A 119 -1.63 13.88 -12.82
N CYS A 120 -1.72 15.15 -13.24
CA CYS A 120 -2.46 15.54 -14.46
C CYS A 120 -1.90 14.92 -15.76
N LYS A 121 -0.72 14.30 -15.74
CA LYS A 121 -0.18 13.54 -16.89
C LYS A 121 -0.53 12.05 -16.83
N GLN A 122 -0.89 11.55 -15.66
CA GLN A 122 -1.10 10.13 -15.38
C GLN A 122 -2.59 9.79 -15.20
N THR A 123 -3.44 10.78 -14.93
CA THR A 123 -4.87 10.60 -14.64
C THR A 123 -5.73 11.55 -15.47
N SER A 124 -7.05 11.37 -15.39
CA SER A 124 -8.09 12.19 -16.02
C SER A 124 -8.24 13.60 -15.42
N ILE A 125 -7.48 13.94 -14.38
CA ILE A 125 -7.59 15.21 -13.66
C ILE A 125 -7.11 16.39 -14.49
N THR A 126 -7.96 17.40 -14.54
CA THR A 126 -7.68 18.65 -15.24
C THR A 126 -6.77 19.57 -14.41
N LYS A 127 -6.13 20.55 -15.08
CA LYS A 127 -5.26 21.52 -14.40
C LYS A 127 -6.04 22.58 -13.61
N ASP A 128 -7.36 22.62 -13.74
CA ASP A 128 -8.21 23.61 -13.10
C ASP A 128 -8.79 23.08 -11.78
N GLU A 129 -8.90 21.75 -11.63
CA GLU A 129 -9.37 21.08 -10.40
C GLU A 129 -8.51 21.38 -9.17
N GLU A 130 -9.05 22.18 -8.24
CA GLU A 130 -8.38 22.49 -6.98
C GLU A 130 -8.35 21.29 -6.03
N TYR A 131 -7.31 21.22 -5.19
CA TYR A 131 -7.21 20.22 -4.13
C TYR A 131 -7.91 20.69 -2.86
N PHE A 132 -8.83 19.87 -2.35
CA PHE A 132 -9.62 20.13 -1.14
C PHE A 132 -9.14 19.33 0.07
N HIS A 133 -8.47 18.20 -0.14
CA HIS A 133 -8.03 17.33 0.95
C HIS A 133 -6.69 16.65 0.67
N TYR A 134 -5.94 16.42 1.74
CA TYR A 134 -4.73 15.62 1.79
C TYR A 134 -4.62 14.87 3.11
N SER A 135 -4.32 13.58 3.02
CA SER A 135 -4.01 12.76 4.19
C SER A 135 -2.98 11.68 3.84
N ILE A 136 -2.18 11.26 4.83
CA ILE A 136 -1.39 10.04 4.70
C ILE A 136 -2.21 8.88 5.26
N VAL A 137 -2.55 7.92 4.41
CA VAL A 137 -3.39 6.77 4.74
C VAL A 137 -2.71 5.47 4.34
N ASN A 138 -3.16 4.35 4.91
CA ASN A 138 -2.86 3.04 4.34
C ASN A 138 -4.03 2.60 3.47
N ILE A 139 -3.74 2.17 2.24
CA ILE A 139 -4.75 1.61 1.33
C ILE A 139 -4.58 0.10 1.24
N GLN A 140 -5.71 -0.60 1.24
CA GLN A 140 -5.81 -2.02 0.91
C GLN A 140 -6.79 -2.17 -0.25
N ASP A 141 -6.38 -2.90 -1.28
CA ASP A 141 -7.27 -3.26 -2.38
C ASP A 141 -8.29 -4.30 -1.88
N TYR A 142 -9.58 -4.06 -2.14
CA TYR A 142 -10.69 -4.95 -1.77
C TYR A 142 -10.49 -6.37 -2.30
N ASN A 143 -9.90 -6.51 -3.49
CA ASN A 143 -9.63 -7.79 -4.17
C ASN A 143 -8.25 -8.39 -3.87
N SER A 144 -7.53 -7.93 -2.83
CA SER A 144 -6.25 -8.53 -2.42
C SER A 144 -6.37 -10.00 -1.93
N ASP A 145 -7.57 -10.58 -1.95
CA ASP A 145 -7.87 -12.02 -1.81
C ASP A 145 -7.24 -12.91 -2.90
N ALA A 146 -6.37 -12.40 -3.77
CA ALA A 146 -5.27 -13.23 -4.26
C ALA A 146 -4.33 -13.49 -3.08
N CYS A 147 -4.76 -14.41 -2.21
CA CYS A 147 -3.96 -15.04 -1.19
C CYS A 147 -2.73 -15.62 -1.91
N GLU A 148 -1.67 -14.83 -2.02
CA GLU A 148 -0.32 -15.35 -2.22
C GLU A 148 -0.08 -16.19 -0.98
N THR A 149 -0.49 -17.46 -1.07
CA THR A 149 -0.24 -18.41 0.00
C THR A 149 1.26 -18.37 0.26
N PRO A 150 1.73 -18.62 1.49
CA PRO A 150 3.17 -18.64 1.81
C PRO A 150 3.98 -19.65 0.95
N LEU A 151 3.31 -20.38 0.06
CA LEU A 151 3.82 -21.39 -0.83
C LEU A 151 3.70 -21.01 -2.34
N GLY A 152 3.29 -19.78 -2.68
CA GLY A 152 3.20 -19.27 -4.06
C GLY A 152 1.79 -19.01 -4.60
N PRO A 153 1.61 -18.73 -5.91
CA PRO A 153 0.32 -18.44 -6.51
C PRO A 153 -0.64 -19.62 -6.35
N SER A 154 -1.91 -19.32 -6.10
CA SER A 154 -3.00 -20.29 -6.04
C SER A 154 -3.97 -20.02 -7.18
N LYS A 155 -4.27 -21.01 -8.02
CA LYS A 155 -5.23 -20.88 -9.11
C LYS A 155 -5.96 -22.20 -9.34
N GLU A 156 -7.26 -22.16 -9.58
CA GLU A 156 -8.03 -23.35 -9.91
C GLU A 156 -9.04 -23.10 -11.01
N GLY A 157 -9.45 -24.17 -11.69
CA GLY A 157 -10.46 -24.08 -12.73
C GLY A 157 -10.42 -25.24 -13.74
N PRO A 158 -11.46 -25.36 -14.56
CA PRO A 158 -11.52 -26.36 -15.60
C PRO A 158 -10.60 -25.98 -16.77
N LEU A 159 -9.83 -26.96 -17.25
CA LEU A 159 -9.08 -26.86 -18.50
C LEU A 159 -9.28 -28.13 -19.31
N MET A 160 -9.08 -28.02 -20.62
CA MET A 160 -8.87 -29.21 -21.43
C MET A 160 -7.39 -29.55 -21.47
N PHE A 161 -7.06 -30.84 -21.53
CA PHE A 161 -5.68 -31.28 -21.59
C PHE A 161 -5.48 -32.42 -22.59
N LYS A 162 -4.22 -32.57 -23.02
CA LYS A 162 -3.70 -33.79 -23.65
C LYS A 162 -2.23 -34.00 -23.25
N THR A 163 -1.76 -35.24 -23.31
CA THR A 163 -0.44 -35.63 -22.76
C THR A 163 0.64 -35.88 -23.82
N SER A 164 0.25 -35.91 -25.09
CA SER A 164 1.15 -36.10 -26.22
C SER A 164 0.77 -35.15 -27.34
N GLU A 165 1.75 -34.64 -28.07
CA GLU A 165 1.50 -33.79 -29.25
C GLU A 165 0.70 -34.54 -30.32
N ASN A 166 0.97 -35.84 -30.48
CA ASN A 166 0.33 -36.73 -31.44
C ASN A 166 -1.08 -37.16 -31.03
N ASP A 167 -1.50 -36.86 -29.79
CA ASP A 167 -2.85 -37.15 -29.34
C ASP A 167 -3.84 -36.14 -29.95
N THR A 168 -4.86 -36.67 -30.62
CA THR A 168 -5.94 -35.88 -31.21
C THR A 168 -7.09 -35.68 -30.23
N ARG A 169 -7.15 -36.46 -29.14
CA ARG A 169 -8.24 -36.42 -28.16
C ARG A 169 -7.90 -35.44 -27.03
N TRP A 170 -8.75 -34.45 -26.85
CA TRP A 170 -8.71 -33.56 -25.70
C TRP A 170 -9.68 -34.03 -24.62
N GLU A 171 -9.24 -34.05 -23.38
CA GLU A 171 -10.04 -34.43 -22.23
C GLU A 171 -10.24 -33.23 -21.30
N THR A 172 -11.35 -33.18 -20.57
CA THR A 172 -11.61 -32.15 -19.56
C THR A 172 -11.12 -32.59 -18.20
N ALA A 173 -10.47 -31.70 -17.46
CA ALA A 173 -10.09 -31.92 -16.08
C ALA A 173 -10.20 -30.62 -15.27
N TYR A 174 -10.28 -30.76 -13.95
CA TYR A 174 -10.18 -29.63 -13.03
C TYR A 174 -8.74 -29.52 -12.55
N PHE A 175 -8.14 -28.34 -12.67
CA PHE A 175 -6.77 -28.09 -12.26
C PHE A 175 -6.75 -27.22 -11.01
N ILE A 176 -5.84 -27.53 -10.10
CA ILE A 176 -5.56 -26.73 -8.91
C ILE A 176 -4.06 -26.53 -8.84
N LEU A 177 -3.59 -25.31 -8.98
CA LEU A 177 -2.23 -24.89 -8.68
C LEU A 177 -2.23 -24.39 -7.23
N LYS A 178 -1.44 -25.05 -6.37
CA LYS A 178 -1.26 -24.63 -4.99
C LYS A 178 0.10 -25.06 -4.50
N ALA A 179 0.78 -24.19 -3.77
CA ALA A 179 2.08 -24.48 -3.17
C ALA A 179 3.17 -24.90 -4.18
N GLY A 180 3.13 -24.35 -5.40
CA GLY A 180 4.04 -24.74 -6.47
C GLY A 180 3.83 -26.17 -6.99
N ILE A 181 2.67 -26.76 -6.71
CA ILE A 181 2.25 -28.08 -7.19
C ILE A 181 0.96 -27.90 -8.01
N LEU A 182 0.96 -28.48 -9.21
CA LEU A 182 -0.21 -28.54 -10.07
C LEU A 182 -0.91 -29.89 -9.91
N TYR A 183 -2.09 -29.86 -9.30
CA TYR A 183 -3.00 -30.99 -9.14
C TYR A 183 -3.97 -31.02 -10.31
N MET A 184 -4.26 -32.24 -10.75
CA MET A 184 -5.19 -32.51 -11.84
C MET A 184 -6.24 -33.49 -11.33
N LEU A 185 -7.51 -33.12 -11.36
CA LEU A 185 -8.64 -33.89 -10.84
C LEU A 185 -9.65 -34.18 -11.96
N SER A 186 -10.39 -35.29 -11.87
CA SER A 186 -11.40 -35.59 -12.89
C SER A 186 -12.60 -34.64 -12.80
N SER A 187 -12.87 -34.10 -11.61
CA SER A 187 -13.94 -33.14 -11.32
C SER A 187 -13.62 -32.33 -10.06
N PRO A 188 -14.25 -31.16 -9.85
CA PRO A 188 -14.03 -30.34 -8.65
C PRO A 188 -14.51 -31.00 -7.35
N SER A 189 -15.43 -31.98 -7.45
CA SER A 189 -15.98 -32.69 -6.29
C SER A 189 -15.09 -33.84 -5.80
N GLN A 190 -14.08 -34.21 -6.56
CA GLN A 190 -13.20 -35.32 -6.23
C GLN A 190 -12.06 -34.86 -5.31
N ARG A 191 -11.74 -35.65 -4.27
CA ARG A 191 -10.65 -35.32 -3.32
C ARG A 191 -9.28 -35.89 -3.71
N LEU A 192 -9.24 -36.86 -4.61
CA LEU A 192 -8.02 -37.55 -5.04
C LEU A 192 -7.59 -37.05 -6.44
N PRO A 193 -6.40 -36.46 -6.57
CA PRO A 193 -5.90 -36.01 -7.87
C PRO A 193 -5.55 -37.21 -8.77
N MET A 194 -5.94 -37.15 -10.03
CA MET A 194 -5.49 -38.05 -11.08
C MET A 194 -3.99 -37.92 -11.32
N ARG A 195 -3.46 -36.70 -11.20
CA ARG A 195 -2.03 -36.41 -11.28
C ARG A 195 -1.61 -35.26 -10.37
N VAL A 196 -0.37 -35.33 -9.93
CA VAL A 196 0.29 -34.31 -9.11
C VAL A 196 1.62 -33.97 -9.79
N LEU A 197 1.79 -32.73 -10.21
CA LEU A 197 2.95 -32.25 -10.95
C LEU A 197 3.67 -31.18 -10.13
N PRO A 198 4.82 -31.47 -9.52
CA PRO A 198 5.59 -30.45 -8.80
C PRO A 198 6.24 -29.50 -9.80
N LEU A 199 5.97 -28.20 -9.69
CA LEU A 199 6.58 -27.18 -10.56
C LEU A 199 7.87 -26.60 -9.96
N ILE A 200 8.04 -26.74 -8.65
CA ILE A 200 9.18 -26.28 -7.88
C ILE A 200 10.41 -27.21 -8.04
N ASN A 201 11.53 -26.80 -7.45
CA ASN A 201 12.79 -27.58 -7.41
C ASN A 201 13.39 -27.92 -8.79
N GLY A 202 13.15 -27.08 -9.79
CA GLY A 202 13.69 -27.27 -11.14
C GLY A 202 13.00 -28.40 -11.91
N ALA A 203 11.88 -28.93 -11.41
CA ALA A 203 11.08 -29.93 -12.10
C ALA A 203 10.33 -29.35 -13.29
N CYS A 204 9.85 -28.10 -13.20
CA CYS A 204 9.29 -27.40 -14.35
C CYS A 204 10.41 -26.88 -15.26
N GLN A 205 10.43 -27.35 -16.50
CA GLN A 205 11.38 -26.95 -17.54
C GLN A 205 10.87 -25.77 -18.39
N GLY A 206 9.60 -25.41 -18.22
CA GLY A 206 9.01 -24.21 -18.82
C GLY A 206 7.52 -24.34 -19.09
N ALA A 207 6.87 -23.18 -19.22
CA ALA A 207 5.50 -23.06 -19.71
C ALA A 207 5.47 -22.03 -20.85
N ARG A 208 4.80 -22.35 -21.96
CA ARG A 208 4.75 -21.45 -23.14
C ARG A 208 3.45 -21.60 -23.92
N ARG A 209 3.07 -20.55 -24.66
CA ARG A 209 1.97 -20.59 -25.63
C ARG A 209 2.32 -21.51 -26.82
N VAL A 210 1.30 -22.14 -27.38
CA VAL A 210 1.39 -22.98 -28.58
C VAL A 210 0.40 -22.46 -29.61
N TYR A 211 0.90 -21.92 -30.72
CA TYR A 211 0.09 -21.24 -31.73
C TYR A 211 -0.41 -22.16 -32.86
N ASN A 212 0.21 -23.34 -33.03
CA ASN A 212 -0.11 -24.31 -34.10
C ASN A 212 -0.81 -25.55 -33.55
N CYS A 213 -1.83 -25.37 -32.70
CA CYS A 213 -2.58 -26.48 -32.13
C CYS A 213 -4.01 -26.52 -32.68
N THR A 214 -4.63 -27.70 -32.68
CA THR A 214 -6.02 -27.88 -33.17
C THR A 214 -7.06 -27.14 -32.34
N ARG A 215 -6.70 -26.69 -31.13
CA ARG A 215 -7.57 -25.96 -30.21
C ARG A 215 -7.00 -24.57 -29.91
N PRO A 216 -7.81 -23.50 -29.93
CA PRO A 216 -7.34 -22.16 -29.57
C PRO A 216 -6.95 -22.07 -28.10
N HIS A 217 -6.21 -21.02 -27.74
CA HIS A 217 -5.79 -20.72 -26.36
C HIS A 217 -5.00 -21.86 -25.71
N THR A 218 -4.22 -22.57 -26.54
CA THR A 218 -3.39 -23.69 -26.09
C THR A 218 -2.06 -23.19 -25.57
N PHE A 219 -1.65 -23.75 -24.44
CA PHE A 219 -0.34 -23.59 -23.86
C PHE A 219 0.19 -24.94 -23.40
N GLN A 220 1.51 -25.06 -23.31
CA GLN A 220 2.18 -26.27 -22.83
C GLN A 220 2.90 -26.00 -21.51
N VAL A 221 2.96 -27.02 -20.67
CA VAL A 221 3.73 -27.05 -19.42
C VAL A 221 4.58 -28.30 -19.44
N GLN A 222 5.89 -28.12 -19.26
CA GLN A 222 6.86 -29.21 -19.27
C GLN A 222 7.39 -29.43 -17.86
N VAL A 223 7.10 -30.59 -17.28
CA VAL A 223 7.48 -30.96 -15.91
C VAL A 223 8.21 -32.30 -15.93
N GLY A 224 9.52 -32.28 -15.74
CA GLY A 224 10.38 -33.46 -15.88
C GLY A 224 10.28 -34.05 -17.28
N THR A 225 9.77 -35.28 -17.39
CA THR A 225 9.54 -35.97 -18.67
C THR A 225 8.11 -35.78 -19.20
N ILE A 226 7.23 -35.13 -18.44
CA ILE A 226 5.82 -34.98 -18.79
C ILE A 226 5.63 -33.64 -19.52
N THR A 227 5.06 -33.71 -20.72
CA THR A 227 4.60 -32.52 -21.45
C THR A 227 3.08 -32.51 -21.45
N LEU A 228 2.49 -31.51 -20.81
CA LEU A 228 1.05 -31.33 -20.75
C LEU A 228 0.67 -30.18 -21.67
N HIS A 229 -0.23 -30.44 -22.63
CA HIS A 229 -0.87 -29.39 -23.38
C HIS A 229 -2.20 -29.08 -22.71
N LEU A 230 -2.47 -27.79 -22.49
CA LEU A 230 -3.63 -27.27 -21.81
C LEU A 230 -4.32 -26.26 -22.72
N ALA A 231 -5.65 -26.28 -22.76
CA ALA A 231 -6.45 -25.31 -23.51
C ALA A 231 -7.47 -24.65 -22.58
N ALA A 232 -7.42 -23.33 -22.55
CA ALA A 232 -8.35 -22.47 -21.81
C ALA A 232 -9.60 -22.13 -22.65
N PRO A 233 -10.68 -21.63 -22.02
CA PRO A 233 -11.86 -21.16 -22.74
C PRO A 233 -11.60 -19.91 -23.60
N ASP A 234 -10.67 -19.04 -23.19
CA ASP A 234 -10.32 -17.80 -23.87
C ASP A 234 -8.85 -17.40 -23.61
N GLU A 235 -8.38 -16.36 -24.32
CA GLU A 235 -6.99 -15.89 -24.25
C GLU A 235 -6.63 -15.25 -22.91
N TYR A 236 -7.60 -14.61 -22.25
CA TYR A 236 -7.40 -13.99 -20.94
C TYR A 236 -7.11 -15.06 -19.90
N VAL A 237 -7.96 -16.10 -19.86
CA VAL A 237 -7.80 -17.25 -18.96
C VAL A 237 -6.52 -18.03 -19.25
N ALA A 238 -6.12 -18.18 -20.52
CA ALA A 238 -4.83 -18.79 -20.87
C ALA A 238 -3.63 -17.99 -20.34
N SER A 239 -3.67 -16.66 -20.47
CA SER A 239 -2.62 -15.75 -20.00
C SER A 239 -2.45 -15.85 -18.49
N GLU A 240 -3.58 -15.81 -17.79
CA GLU A 240 -3.69 -15.97 -16.34
C GLU A 240 -3.10 -17.28 -15.83
N TRP A 241 -3.41 -18.41 -16.48
CA TRP A 241 -2.81 -19.71 -16.14
C TRP A 241 -1.31 -19.76 -16.40
N LEU A 242 -0.85 -19.25 -17.56
CA LEU A 242 0.56 -19.20 -17.89
C LEU A 242 1.37 -18.37 -16.88
N GLN A 243 0.86 -17.20 -16.50
CA GLN A 243 1.50 -16.34 -15.52
C GLN A 243 1.61 -17.04 -14.16
N ALA A 244 0.53 -17.68 -13.70
CA ALA A 244 0.52 -18.42 -12.45
C ALA A 244 1.52 -19.59 -12.45
N LEU A 245 1.63 -20.33 -13.56
CA LEU A 245 2.55 -21.46 -13.71
C LEU A 245 4.02 -21.04 -13.79
N VAL A 246 4.31 -19.96 -14.52
CA VAL A 246 5.66 -19.39 -14.62
C VAL A 246 6.10 -18.83 -13.27
N HIS A 247 5.22 -18.07 -12.61
CA HIS A 247 5.45 -17.57 -11.26
C HIS A 247 5.64 -18.72 -10.28
N ALA A 248 4.90 -19.83 -10.45
CA ALA A 248 5.03 -21.01 -9.61
C ALA A 248 6.42 -21.67 -9.71
N ALA A 249 6.96 -21.72 -10.93
CA ALA A 249 8.22 -22.38 -11.27
C ALA A 249 9.47 -21.52 -10.98
N SER A 250 9.36 -20.18 -11.00
CA SER A 250 10.51 -19.27 -10.94
C SER A 250 11.17 -19.17 -9.55
N LYS A 251 10.56 -19.69 -8.48
CA LYS A 251 11.03 -19.57 -7.09
C LYS A 251 11.31 -18.13 -6.61
N THR A 252 10.84 -17.11 -7.32
CA THR A 252 11.03 -15.69 -6.95
C THR A 252 10.09 -15.23 -5.84
N TYR A 253 9.64 -16.16 -4.97
CA TYR A 253 8.84 -15.85 -3.80
C TYR A 253 9.72 -15.13 -2.79
N ASN A 254 9.80 -13.82 -2.95
CA ASN A 254 10.19 -12.99 -1.84
C ASN A 254 9.03 -13.06 -0.84
N HIS A 255 9.15 -13.92 0.16
CA HIS A 255 8.34 -13.81 1.37
C HIS A 255 8.78 -12.56 2.12
N ARG A 256 8.48 -11.39 1.54
CA ARG A 256 8.17 -10.23 2.36
C ARG A 256 6.76 -10.48 2.83
N GLU A 257 6.54 -10.49 4.14
CA GLU A 257 5.22 -10.27 4.69
C GLU A 257 4.71 -8.97 4.07
N LYS A 258 4.00 -9.07 2.96
CA LYS A 258 3.46 -7.90 2.29
C LYS A 258 2.38 -7.40 3.22
N MET A 259 2.61 -6.25 3.83
CA MET A 259 1.62 -5.63 4.70
C MET A 259 0.29 -5.58 3.92
N PRO A 260 -0.82 -6.07 4.50
CA PRO A 260 -2.14 -6.08 3.84
C PRO A 260 -2.59 -4.69 3.37
N ALA A 261 -2.06 -3.62 3.99
CA ALA A 261 -2.26 -2.25 3.55
C ALA A 261 -0.91 -1.55 3.34
N GLN A 262 -0.87 -0.61 2.39
CA GLN A 262 0.33 0.13 2.00
C GLN A 262 0.13 1.64 2.14
N SER A 263 1.12 2.37 2.64
CA SER A 263 1.00 3.81 2.91
C SER A 263 1.10 4.68 1.67
N CYS A 264 0.08 5.48 1.37
CA CYS A 264 0.03 6.49 0.28
C CYS A 264 -0.38 7.84 0.83
N SER A 265 -0.28 8.84 -0.05
CA SER A 265 -1.04 10.07 0.08
C SER A 265 -2.40 9.91 -0.59
N LEU A 266 -3.45 10.29 0.12
CA LEU A 266 -4.82 10.42 -0.35
C LEU A 266 -5.07 11.89 -0.69
N LEU A 267 -5.59 12.14 -1.88
CA LEU A 267 -5.92 13.47 -2.38
C LEU A 267 -7.40 13.52 -2.77
N MET A 268 -8.05 14.65 -2.51
CA MET A 268 -9.35 14.95 -3.12
C MET A 268 -9.25 16.26 -3.90
N THR A 269 -9.74 16.23 -5.12
CA THR A 269 -9.99 17.39 -5.98
C THR A 269 -11.47 17.78 -5.91
N SER A 270 -11.91 18.75 -6.71
CA SER A 270 -13.34 19.02 -6.83
C SER A 270 -14.10 17.81 -7.38
N GLU A 271 -13.53 17.06 -8.33
CA GLU A 271 -14.24 15.99 -9.05
C GLU A 271 -13.78 14.57 -8.68
N HIS A 272 -12.53 14.41 -8.25
CA HIS A 272 -11.88 13.10 -8.11
C HIS A 272 -11.26 12.87 -6.73
N ILE A 273 -11.24 11.61 -6.32
CA ILE A 273 -10.42 11.10 -5.22
C ILE A 273 -9.24 10.33 -5.83
N LEU A 274 -8.05 10.49 -5.27
CA LEU A 274 -6.84 9.79 -5.72
C LEU A 274 -6.04 9.21 -4.58
N THR A 275 -5.38 8.09 -4.87
CA THR A 275 -4.25 7.64 -4.10
C THR A 275 -2.97 7.75 -4.91
N VAL A 276 -1.93 8.28 -4.28
CA VAL A 276 -0.64 8.55 -4.94
C VAL A 276 0.52 8.12 -4.06
N ARG A 277 1.60 7.69 -4.70
CA ARG A 277 2.92 7.60 -4.06
C ARG A 277 3.70 8.84 -4.43
N GLU A 278 4.02 9.65 -3.43
CA GLU A 278 4.87 10.83 -3.61
C GLU A 278 6.35 10.45 -3.61
N ALA A 279 7.16 11.28 -4.27
CA ALA A 279 8.61 11.23 -4.14
C ALA A 279 9.06 12.22 -3.07
N PHE A 280 9.30 11.71 -1.86
CA PHE A 280 9.93 12.50 -0.80
C PHE A 280 11.43 12.62 -1.08
N PRO A 281 11.99 13.83 -1.18
CA PRO A 281 13.43 14.01 -1.26
C PRO A 281 14.03 13.59 0.08
N CYS A 282 14.73 12.46 0.13
CA CYS A 282 15.46 12.03 1.32
C CYS A 282 16.95 11.90 0.97
N THR A 283 17.76 12.87 1.40
CA THR A 283 19.21 12.79 1.38
C THR A 283 19.70 12.43 2.77
N LEU A 284 19.83 11.13 3.05
CA LEU A 284 20.52 10.66 4.25
C LEU A 284 22.01 10.55 3.94
N SER A 285 22.77 11.63 4.10
CA SER A 285 24.24 11.56 4.14
C SER A 285 24.71 11.30 5.57
N SER A 286 24.32 10.16 6.14
CA SER A 286 24.89 9.67 7.38
C SER A 286 25.74 8.45 7.08
N SER A 287 27.03 8.55 7.38
CA SER A 287 28.04 7.48 7.27
C SER A 287 27.74 6.23 8.13
N LEU A 288 26.60 6.20 8.82
CA LEU A 288 26.14 5.12 9.69
C LEU A 288 25.00 4.27 9.07
N ALA A 289 24.57 4.53 7.83
CA ALA A 289 23.55 3.74 7.15
C ALA A 289 24.11 2.37 6.67
N LEU A 290 24.33 1.45 7.61
CA LEU A 290 24.59 0.05 7.35
C LEU A 290 23.34 -0.62 6.71
N ARG A 291 23.48 -0.96 5.42
CA ARG A 291 22.94 -2.14 4.71
C ARG A 291 21.43 -2.40 4.61
N GLU A 292 20.54 -1.55 5.10
CA GLU A 292 19.13 -1.56 4.68
C GLU A 292 18.80 -0.28 3.91
N GLN A 293 19.14 -0.28 2.62
CA GLN A 293 18.78 0.81 1.71
C GLN A 293 17.26 0.88 1.59
N HIS A 294 16.64 1.83 2.27
CA HIS A 294 15.35 2.39 1.87
C HIS A 294 15.56 2.95 0.46
N GLN A 295 15.11 2.23 -0.57
CA GLN A 295 15.43 2.60 -1.94
C GLN A 295 14.83 3.98 -2.25
N PRO A 296 15.60 4.90 -2.86
CA PRO A 296 15.11 6.21 -3.23
C PRO A 296 13.97 6.10 -4.25
N ILE A 297 12.99 6.99 -4.13
CA ILE A 297 11.75 6.94 -4.89
C ILE A 297 12.00 7.35 -6.35
N LYS A 298 11.50 6.58 -7.32
CA LYS A 298 11.71 6.80 -8.77
C LYS A 298 10.86 7.92 -9.38
N GLY A 299 10.19 8.72 -8.54
CA GLY A 299 9.25 9.77 -8.94
C GLY A 299 7.85 9.52 -8.36
N ALA A 300 7.00 10.54 -8.42
CA ALA A 300 5.61 10.42 -7.96
C ALA A 300 4.78 9.59 -8.96
N GLN A 301 3.86 8.78 -8.44
CA GLN A 301 3.02 7.88 -9.21
C GLN A 301 1.58 7.90 -8.68
N ALA A 302 0.61 8.13 -9.57
CA ALA A 302 -0.79 7.86 -9.30
C ALA A 302 -1.02 6.35 -9.22
N LEU A 303 -1.67 5.90 -8.15
CA LEU A 303 -2.03 4.50 -7.94
C LEU A 303 -3.43 4.24 -8.47
N SER A 304 -4.39 5.05 -8.04
CA SER A 304 -5.80 4.94 -8.42
C SER A 304 -6.44 6.34 -8.45
N CYS A 305 -7.40 6.52 -9.34
CA CYS A 305 -8.17 7.75 -9.52
C CYS A 305 -9.63 7.38 -9.77
N ALA A 306 -10.56 7.98 -9.02
CA ALA A 306 -11.98 7.72 -9.18
C ALA A 306 -12.76 9.03 -9.08
N ALA A 307 -13.80 9.17 -9.90
CA ALA A 307 -14.72 10.30 -9.80
C ALA A 307 -15.54 10.19 -8.51
N ILE A 308 -15.79 11.32 -7.87
CA ILE A 308 -16.62 11.40 -6.66
C ILE A 308 -18.05 10.97 -6.99
N SER A 309 -18.57 11.34 -8.16
CA SER A 309 -19.90 10.93 -8.66
C SER A 309 -20.08 9.42 -8.79
N ASP A 310 -18.98 8.66 -8.89
CA ASP A 310 -19.03 7.21 -9.09
C ASP A 310 -19.15 6.44 -7.77
N ILE A 311 -19.15 7.11 -6.61
CA ILE A 311 -19.26 6.43 -5.32
C ILE A 311 -20.67 5.84 -5.18
N THR A 312 -20.75 4.53 -5.03
CA THR A 312 -22.02 3.81 -4.83
C THR A 312 -22.30 3.49 -3.38
N ALA A 313 -21.24 3.36 -2.56
CA ALA A 313 -21.38 3.16 -1.13
C ALA A 313 -20.14 3.66 -0.39
N PHE A 314 -20.39 4.24 0.78
CA PHE A 314 -19.37 4.61 1.75
C PHE A 314 -19.67 3.91 3.07
N ARG A 315 -18.82 2.96 3.48
CA ARG A 315 -19.07 2.14 4.68
C ARG A 315 -18.11 2.47 5.82
N LEU A 316 -18.67 2.66 7.01
CA LEU A 316 -17.95 2.92 8.24
C LEU A 316 -18.03 1.75 9.22
N PRO A 317 -17.00 1.53 10.05
CA PRO A 317 -17.07 0.60 11.17
C PRO A 317 -18.17 1.01 12.16
N CYS A 318 -18.79 0.02 12.80
CA CYS A 318 -19.70 0.27 13.92
C CYS A 318 -18.97 0.76 15.20
N ALA A 319 -17.69 0.44 15.34
CA ALA A 319 -16.85 0.85 16.47
C ALA A 319 -16.03 2.10 16.14
N GLU A 320 -15.51 2.79 17.16
CA GLU A 320 -14.60 3.94 17.02
C GLU A 320 -13.24 3.51 16.44
N GLN A 321 -13.22 3.21 15.15
CA GLN A 321 -12.05 2.79 14.40
C GLN A 321 -11.86 3.71 13.21
N SER A 322 -10.60 3.97 12.87
CA SER A 322 -10.25 5.01 11.91
C SER A 322 -10.07 4.43 10.50
N TRP A 323 -11.07 3.72 9.99
CA TRP A 323 -11.06 3.17 8.64
C TRP A 323 -12.42 3.29 7.95
N CYS A 324 -12.43 3.23 6.62
CA CYS A 324 -13.64 3.24 5.82
C CYS A 324 -13.48 2.43 4.52
N ILE A 325 -14.61 2.15 3.86
CA ILE A 325 -14.67 1.47 2.57
C ILE A 325 -15.37 2.36 1.56
N LEU A 326 -14.77 2.56 0.39
CA LEU A 326 -15.33 3.24 -0.76
C LEU A 326 -15.61 2.22 -1.87
N GLU A 327 -16.87 2.12 -2.28
CA GLU A 327 -17.30 1.29 -3.41
C GLU A 327 -17.66 2.19 -4.60
N PHE A 328 -17.26 1.80 -5.82
CA PHE A 328 -17.44 2.62 -7.03
C PHE A 328 -18.24 1.89 -8.13
N ALA A 329 -19.05 2.65 -8.88
CA ALA A 329 -19.87 2.15 -9.99
C ALA A 329 -19.04 1.76 -11.23
N CYS A 330 -17.94 2.48 -11.48
CA CYS A 330 -17.21 2.42 -12.76
C CYS A 330 -15.87 1.68 -12.63
N ARG A 331 -15.71 0.61 -13.42
CA ARG A 331 -14.51 -0.24 -13.50
C ARG A 331 -13.82 -0.08 -14.86
N GLU A 332 -13.41 1.13 -15.20
CA GLU A 332 -12.57 1.31 -16.36
C GLU A 332 -11.18 0.69 -16.10
N VAL A 333 -10.71 -0.13 -17.03
CA VAL A 333 -9.48 -0.96 -16.95
C VAL A 333 -8.19 -0.14 -16.72
N HIS A 334 -8.28 1.20 -16.76
CA HIS A 334 -7.14 2.10 -16.71
C HIS A 334 -7.18 3.14 -15.59
N GLU A 335 -8.24 3.24 -14.77
CA GLU A 335 -8.38 4.36 -13.81
C GLU A 335 -8.55 3.96 -12.33
N SER A 336 -9.07 2.76 -11.99
CA SER A 336 -9.25 2.36 -10.58
C SER A 336 -8.84 0.91 -10.27
N SER A 337 -8.16 0.69 -9.14
CA SER A 337 -7.79 -0.65 -8.63
C SER A 337 -8.94 -1.43 -7.96
N GLY A 338 -10.19 -1.04 -8.21
CA GLY A 338 -11.38 -1.57 -7.54
C GLY A 338 -11.81 -0.72 -6.33
N ASP A 339 -12.61 -1.32 -5.44
CA ASP A 339 -13.07 -0.68 -4.19
C ASP A 339 -11.91 -0.49 -3.21
N TRP A 340 -11.95 0.61 -2.44
CA TRP A 340 -10.83 1.00 -1.58
C TRP A 340 -11.18 0.80 -0.12
N ILE A 341 -10.25 0.20 0.63
CA ILE A 341 -10.28 0.20 2.09
C ILE A 341 -9.18 1.15 2.56
N LEU A 342 -9.57 2.21 3.25
CA LEU A 342 -8.67 3.26 3.72
C LEU A 342 -8.53 3.21 5.23
N TYR A 343 -7.30 3.23 5.72
CA TYR A 343 -6.98 3.28 7.14
C TYR A 343 -6.27 4.60 7.46
N PHE A 344 -6.91 5.41 8.29
CA PHE A 344 -6.42 6.69 8.78
C PHE A 344 -5.65 6.51 10.09
N ALA A 345 -4.74 7.44 10.39
CA ALA A 345 -3.98 7.38 11.64
C ALA A 345 -4.87 7.59 12.87
N THR A 346 -5.89 8.45 12.76
CA THR A 346 -6.81 8.77 13.86
C THR A 346 -8.23 9.03 13.35
N ASN A 347 -9.22 8.95 14.24
CA ASN A 347 -10.62 9.14 13.89
C ASN A 347 -10.90 10.59 13.44
N ALA A 348 -10.24 11.58 14.06
CA ALA A 348 -10.33 12.97 13.62
C ALA A 348 -9.89 13.20 12.17
N GLU A 349 -8.94 12.42 11.65
CA GLU A 349 -8.51 12.51 10.25
C GLU A 349 -9.53 11.84 9.31
N LEU A 350 -10.14 10.74 9.75
CA LEU A 350 -11.28 10.12 9.05
C LEU A 350 -12.48 11.09 9.00
N GLU A 351 -12.83 11.76 10.10
CA GLU A 351 -13.93 12.73 10.13
C GLU A 351 -13.70 13.92 9.19
N LYS A 352 -12.47 14.47 9.15
CA LYS A 352 -12.12 15.52 8.18
C LYS A 352 -12.27 15.05 6.74
N PHE A 353 -11.86 13.81 6.47
CA PHE A 353 -12.04 13.19 5.17
C PHE A 353 -13.53 13.07 4.80
N ILE A 354 -14.35 12.50 5.70
CA ILE A 354 -15.80 12.34 5.50
C ILE A 354 -16.46 13.69 5.24
N SER A 355 -16.21 14.68 6.09
CA SER A 355 -16.81 16.01 5.96
C SER A 355 -16.46 16.69 4.63
N THR A 356 -15.22 16.53 4.16
CA THR A 356 -14.81 17.08 2.86
C THR A 356 -15.47 16.31 1.71
N LEU A 357 -15.54 14.98 1.81
CA LEU A 357 -16.14 14.14 0.79
C LEU A 357 -17.65 14.37 0.67
N GLU A 358 -18.37 14.47 1.77
CA GLU A 358 -19.81 14.78 1.80
C GLU A 358 -20.10 16.14 1.16
N MET A 359 -19.26 17.14 1.45
CA MET A 359 -19.37 18.47 0.85
C MET A 359 -19.18 18.42 -0.68
N LEU A 360 -18.15 17.70 -1.15
CA LEU A 360 -17.89 17.57 -2.58
C LEU A 360 -18.95 16.73 -3.30
N TRP A 361 -19.46 15.67 -2.67
CA TRP A 361 -20.57 14.88 -3.18
C TRP A 361 -21.82 15.74 -3.36
N ALA A 362 -22.19 16.52 -2.34
CA ALA A 362 -23.35 17.41 -2.40
C ALA A 362 -23.21 18.48 -3.49
N TYR A 363 -21.99 18.92 -3.80
CA TYR A 363 -21.74 19.87 -4.88
C TYR A 363 -22.03 19.29 -6.27
N HIS A 364 -21.73 18.00 -6.47
CA HIS A 364 -21.94 17.30 -7.74
C HIS A 364 -23.33 16.73 -7.94
N ASN A 365 -24.05 16.55 -6.83
CA ASN A 365 -25.31 15.84 -6.87
C ASN A 365 -26.47 16.76 -7.24
N GLU A 366 -26.77 16.87 -8.53
CA GLU A 366 -27.91 17.63 -9.05
C GLU A 366 -29.27 17.07 -8.61
N GLN A 367 -29.33 15.80 -8.17
CA GLN A 367 -30.58 15.08 -7.85
C GLN A 367 -30.96 15.12 -6.37
N ASP A 368 -30.19 15.80 -5.51
CA ASP A 368 -30.40 15.90 -4.06
C ASP A 368 -30.43 14.53 -3.33
N ASP A 369 -29.84 13.48 -3.95
CA ASP A 369 -29.67 12.19 -3.29
C ASP A 369 -28.75 12.31 -2.07
N CYS A 370 -29.08 11.58 -1.00
CA CYS A 370 -28.23 11.54 0.18
C CYS A 370 -26.89 10.86 -0.13
N PHE A 371 -25.81 11.34 0.48
CA PHE A 371 -24.50 10.66 0.44
C PHE A 371 -24.68 9.19 0.88
N PRO A 372 -24.15 8.20 0.13
CA PRO A 372 -24.45 6.78 0.34
C PRO A 372 -23.67 6.18 1.53
N ILE A 373 -23.76 6.83 2.68
CA ILE A 373 -23.12 6.43 3.94
C ILE A 373 -23.91 5.31 4.63
N SER A 374 -23.20 4.29 5.10
CA SER A 374 -23.76 3.19 5.87
C SER A 374 -22.73 2.62 6.85
N THR A 375 -23.18 1.80 7.79
CA THR A 375 -22.30 1.08 8.71
C THR A 375 -22.16 -0.38 8.29
N ILE A 376 -20.97 -0.95 8.46
CA ILE A 376 -20.72 -2.38 8.24
C ILE A 376 -20.77 -3.14 9.57
N PRO A 377 -21.63 -4.17 9.70
CA PRO A 377 -21.72 -4.96 10.93
C PRO A 377 -20.41 -5.67 11.28
N GLU A 378 -20.08 -5.77 12.58
CA GLU A 378 -18.91 -6.52 13.07
C GLU A 378 -18.96 -8.03 12.77
N THR A 379 -20.16 -8.55 12.50
CA THR A 379 -20.37 -9.94 12.08
C THR A 379 -19.93 -10.19 10.63
N ASP A 380 -19.77 -9.14 9.83
CA ASP A 380 -19.31 -9.24 8.44
C ASP A 380 -17.85 -9.71 8.40
N SER A 381 -17.57 -10.69 7.53
CA SER A 381 -16.22 -11.20 7.31
C SER A 381 -15.24 -10.12 6.86
N LEU A 382 -15.68 -9.15 6.06
CA LEU A 382 -14.87 -8.04 5.61
C LEU A 382 -14.54 -7.09 6.76
N SER A 383 -15.54 -6.77 7.59
CA SER A 383 -15.34 -5.95 8.79
C SER A 383 -14.25 -6.56 9.69
N ARG A 384 -14.28 -7.87 9.93
CA ARG A 384 -13.24 -8.56 10.70
C ARG A 384 -11.85 -8.43 10.08
N LYS A 385 -11.72 -8.63 8.75
CA LYS A 385 -10.43 -8.44 8.04
C LYS A 385 -9.92 -7.00 8.18
N CYS A 386 -10.81 -6.01 8.09
CA CYS A 386 -10.46 -4.61 8.27
C CYS A 386 -9.99 -4.33 9.71
N VAL A 387 -10.68 -4.88 10.70
CA VAL A 387 -10.29 -4.78 12.12
C VAL A 387 -8.92 -5.39 12.36
N ASP A 388 -8.66 -6.59 11.83
CA ASP A 388 -7.36 -7.27 11.97
C ASP A 388 -6.23 -6.44 11.35
N THR A 389 -6.45 -5.90 10.15
CA THR A 389 -5.49 -5.03 9.45
C THR A 389 -5.26 -3.73 10.19
N TYR A 390 -6.34 -3.07 10.65
CA TYR A 390 -6.27 -1.85 11.45
C TYR A 390 -5.47 -2.08 12.73
N ASN A 391 -5.77 -3.15 13.47
CA ASN A 391 -5.06 -3.51 14.68
C ASN A 391 -3.59 -3.81 14.39
N MET A 392 -3.26 -4.49 13.29
CA MET A 392 -1.87 -4.73 12.90
C MET A 392 -1.11 -3.42 12.63
N ILE A 393 -1.73 -2.47 11.92
CA ILE A 393 -1.16 -1.14 11.66
C ILE A 393 -0.93 -0.39 12.98
N GLN A 394 -1.93 -0.35 13.87
CA GLN A 394 -1.83 0.35 15.16
C GLN A 394 -0.84 -0.33 16.12
N ASN A 395 -0.81 -1.66 16.14
CA ASN A 395 0.04 -2.46 17.03
C ASN A 395 1.51 -2.51 16.58
N THR A 396 1.82 -2.03 15.38
CA THR A 396 3.20 -1.84 14.91
C THR A 396 4.01 -1.02 15.94
N TRP A 397 3.35 -0.19 16.74
CA TRP A 397 3.93 0.63 17.82
C TRP A 397 3.92 0.00 19.21
N LEU A 398 2.94 -0.85 19.53
CA LEU A 398 2.76 -1.38 20.88
C LEU A 398 3.89 -2.34 21.28
N SER A 399 4.45 -3.07 20.32
CA SER A 399 5.68 -3.86 20.48
C SER A 399 6.90 -2.98 20.81
N LEU A 400 6.92 -1.72 20.34
CA LEU A 400 7.98 -0.74 20.59
C LEU A 400 7.82 -0.05 21.96
N GLN A 401 6.60 0.31 22.36
CA GLN A 401 6.35 1.02 23.63
C GLN A 401 6.56 0.15 24.88
N MET A 402 6.34 -1.16 24.83
CA MET A 402 6.56 -2.04 25.99
C MET A 402 8.02 -2.03 26.50
N ASN A 403 8.98 -1.70 25.63
CA ASN A 403 10.42 -1.64 25.98
C ASN A 403 10.89 -0.24 26.42
N LEU A 404 10.03 0.79 26.40
CA LEU A 404 10.36 2.14 26.86
C LEU A 404 9.88 2.43 28.29
N LYS A 405 8.95 1.63 28.83
CA LYS A 405 8.51 1.74 30.24
C LYS A 405 9.58 1.36 31.27
N SER A 406 10.74 0.87 30.82
CA SER A 406 11.89 0.56 31.67
C SER A 406 12.95 1.66 31.74
N PHE A 407 12.67 2.86 31.21
CA PHE A 407 13.56 4.03 31.28
C PHE A 407 12.95 5.19 32.06
#